data_AF-A0AAV7EEQ3-F1
#
_entry.id   AF-A0AAV7EEQ3-F1
#
_cell.length_a   1.000
_cell.length_b   1.000
_cell.length_c   1.000
_cell.angle_alpha   90.00
_cell.angle_beta   90.00
_cell.angle_gamma   90.00
#
_symmetry.space_group_name_H-M   'P 1'
#
loop_
_entity.id
_entity.type
_entity.pdbx_description
1 polymer ?
#
loop_
_entity_poly.entity_id
_entity_poly.type
_entity_poly.pdbx_seq_one_letter_code
_entity_poly.pdbx_strand_id
1 'polypeptide(L)'
;MAAASASPMASQLKSNFPPSSITRGLLAPKGISSSPLRVLPSKKKLCSFTVRAVQTDKQPFQVIQPINGDPFIGSLETPVTSSPLVAWYLSNLPAYRTAVSPLLRGIEVGLAHGFLLVGPFVKTGPLRNTEYAGAAGSLAAAGLVVILSICLTMYGIASFKEGEPSTAPSLTLTGRKKEADKLQTAEGWGQFSGGFFFGGVSGVIWAYFLLYVLNLPYFVK
;
A
#
# COMPACT_ATOMS: atom_id res chain seq x y z
N MET A 1 -56.66 -3.36 -40.70
CA MET A 1 -57.22 -4.42 -41.58
C MET A 1 -56.34 -4.46 -42.82
N ALA A 2 -55.59 -5.58 -43.01
CA ALA A 2 -54.77 -5.96 -44.19
C ALA A 2 -53.59 -5.03 -44.58
N ALA A 3 -52.42 -5.42 -45.08
CA ALA A 3 -51.79 -6.68 -45.54
C ALA A 3 -50.23 -6.49 -45.46
N ALA A 4 -49.44 -7.42 -44.92
CA ALA A 4 -48.73 -8.54 -45.57
C ALA A 4 -47.43 -8.21 -46.36
N SER A 5 -46.32 -8.81 -45.88
CA SER A 5 -45.18 -9.46 -46.58
C SER A 5 -44.31 -8.71 -47.61
N ALA A 6 -42.99 -8.70 -47.36
CA ALA A 6 -41.96 -9.39 -48.19
C ALA A 6 -40.52 -9.07 -47.71
N SER A 7 -39.71 -10.11 -47.47
CA SER A 7 -38.23 -10.08 -47.60
C SER A 7 -37.88 -10.52 -49.04
N PRO A 8 -36.68 -10.26 -49.62
CA PRO A 8 -35.46 -11.00 -49.24
C PRO A 8 -34.11 -10.29 -49.53
N MET A 9 -33.03 -11.07 -49.32
CA MET A 9 -31.69 -10.98 -49.92
C MET A 9 -30.59 -10.15 -49.22
N ALA A 10 -29.92 -10.85 -48.30
CA ALA A 10 -28.50 -10.71 -48.04
C ALA A 10 -27.68 -11.48 -49.10
N SER A 11 -26.59 -10.88 -49.59
CA SER A 11 -25.65 -11.50 -50.52
C SER A 11 -24.24 -10.95 -50.31
N GLN A 12 -23.35 -11.88 -49.88
CA GLN A 12 -21.95 -12.04 -50.29
C GLN A 12 -20.94 -10.93 -49.96
N LEU A 13 -19.86 -11.26 -49.23
CA LEU A 13 -18.60 -11.65 -49.89
C LEU A 13 -17.55 -12.14 -48.86
N LYS A 14 -17.07 -13.37 -49.07
CA LYS A 14 -15.78 -13.88 -48.59
C LYS A 14 -14.69 -13.36 -49.52
N SER A 15 -13.59 -12.82 -49.00
CA SER A 15 -12.35 -12.63 -49.77
C SER A 15 -11.13 -13.09 -48.96
N ASN A 16 -10.43 -14.07 -49.54
CA ASN A 16 -9.11 -14.53 -49.14
C ASN A 16 -8.06 -13.54 -49.65
N PHE A 17 -7.11 -13.14 -48.79
CA PHE A 17 -5.88 -12.44 -49.19
C PHE A 17 -4.65 -13.23 -48.72
N PRO A 18 -3.69 -13.56 -49.61
CA PRO A 18 -2.38 -14.10 -49.23
C PRO A 18 -1.40 -12.98 -48.81
N PRO A 19 -0.36 -13.28 -48.02
CA PRO A 19 0.57 -12.27 -47.54
C PRO A 19 1.65 -11.96 -48.58
N SER A 20 1.74 -10.69 -48.99
CA SER A 20 2.84 -10.16 -49.80
C SER A 20 3.94 -9.57 -48.92
N SER A 21 5.17 -10.02 -49.19
CA SER A 21 6.43 -9.56 -48.61
C SER A 21 6.73 -8.11 -48.99
N ILE A 22 6.89 -7.22 -48.00
CA ILE A 22 7.42 -5.86 -48.20
C ILE A 22 8.80 -5.76 -47.55
N THR A 23 9.82 -6.02 -48.35
CA THR A 23 11.22 -5.64 -48.10
C THR A 23 11.34 -4.11 -48.19
N ARG A 24 11.58 -3.45 -47.06
CA ARG A 24 11.91 -2.03 -46.99
C ARG A 24 13.37 -1.86 -47.41
N GLY A 25 13.59 -1.42 -48.66
CA GLY A 25 14.92 -1.12 -49.20
C GLY A 25 15.49 0.16 -48.60
N LEU A 26 16.63 0.03 -47.91
CA LEU A 26 17.49 1.15 -47.55
C LEU A 26 18.52 1.36 -48.67
N LEU A 27 18.47 2.54 -49.27
CA LEU A 27 19.46 3.05 -50.22
C LEU A 27 20.81 3.22 -49.51
N ALA A 28 21.87 2.65 -50.09
CA ALA A 28 23.26 2.95 -49.77
C ALA A 28 23.99 3.45 -51.04
N PRO A 29 24.91 4.42 -50.94
CA PRO A 29 25.48 5.10 -52.09
C PRO A 29 26.54 4.26 -52.83
N LYS A 30 26.71 4.63 -54.11
CA LYS A 30 27.61 4.07 -55.12
C LYS A 30 29.09 4.12 -54.71
N GLY A 31 29.79 3.01 -54.90
CA GLY A 31 31.26 2.96 -55.05
C GLY A 31 31.84 1.58 -54.71
N ILE A 32 32.75 1.08 -55.56
CA ILE A 32 33.66 -0.08 -55.41
C ILE A 32 33.02 -1.48 -55.28
N SER A 33 32.84 -2.22 -56.38
CA SER A 33 33.80 -3.15 -57.03
C SER A 33 33.88 -4.56 -56.39
N SER A 34 33.28 -5.51 -57.11
CA SER A 34 33.58 -6.95 -57.28
C SER A 34 34.11 -7.81 -56.12
N SER A 35 33.26 -8.70 -55.60
CA SER A 35 33.42 -10.19 -55.56
C SER A 35 32.36 -10.80 -54.62
N PRO A 36 31.60 -11.85 -55.00
CA PRO A 36 30.64 -12.48 -54.10
C PRO A 36 31.36 -13.46 -53.16
N LEU A 37 31.65 -13.05 -51.92
CA LEU A 37 32.02 -14.00 -50.88
C LEU A 37 30.76 -14.77 -50.42
N ARG A 38 30.73 -16.06 -50.79
CA ARG A 38 29.73 -17.04 -50.38
C ARG A 38 29.68 -17.14 -48.84
N VAL A 39 28.68 -16.53 -48.21
CA VAL A 39 28.41 -16.68 -46.78
C VAL A 39 27.70 -18.02 -46.57
N LEU A 40 28.40 -19.01 -46.01
CA LEU A 40 27.78 -20.22 -45.48
C LEU A 40 26.82 -19.85 -44.34
N PRO A 41 25.63 -20.48 -44.22
CA PRO A 41 24.76 -20.29 -43.07
C PRO A 41 25.37 -21.00 -41.86
N SER A 42 26.27 -20.31 -41.14
CA SER A 42 26.65 -20.74 -39.81
C SER A 42 25.43 -20.54 -38.91
N LYS A 43 24.67 -21.62 -38.67
CA LYS A 43 23.66 -21.71 -37.61
C LYS A 43 24.35 -21.53 -36.26
N LYS A 44 24.68 -20.28 -35.89
CA LYS A 44 24.98 -19.93 -34.51
C LYS A 44 23.66 -19.96 -33.76
N LYS A 45 23.33 -21.16 -33.27
CA LYS A 45 22.32 -21.36 -32.24
C LYS A 45 22.74 -20.44 -31.08
N LEU A 46 22.07 -19.31 -30.91
CA LEU A 46 22.13 -18.56 -29.66
C LEU A 46 21.56 -19.53 -28.62
N CYS A 47 22.46 -20.21 -27.90
CA CYS A 47 22.10 -20.97 -26.73
C CYS A 47 21.63 -19.96 -25.69
N SER A 48 20.34 -19.65 -25.70
CA SER A 48 19.65 -19.14 -24.53
C SER A 48 19.83 -20.19 -23.45
N PHE A 49 20.81 -19.98 -22.58
CA PHE A 49 20.98 -20.75 -21.36
C PHE A 49 19.86 -20.30 -20.42
N THR A 50 18.68 -20.87 -20.60
CA THR A 50 17.61 -20.76 -19.61
C THR A 50 17.99 -21.70 -18.47
N VAL A 51 18.50 -21.12 -17.37
CA VAL A 51 18.66 -21.85 -16.10
C VAL A 51 17.26 -22.24 -15.64
N ARG A 52 16.88 -23.49 -15.89
CA ARG A 52 15.79 -24.11 -15.14
C ARG A 52 16.40 -24.54 -13.81
N ALA A 53 15.96 -23.93 -12.73
CA ALA A 53 16.30 -24.39 -11.39
C ALA A 53 15.89 -25.86 -11.29
N VAL A 54 16.88 -26.75 -11.21
CA VAL A 54 16.67 -28.16 -10.90
C VAL A 54 16.22 -28.20 -9.44
N GLN A 55 14.91 -28.23 -9.21
CA GLN A 55 14.36 -28.61 -7.92
C GLN A 55 14.60 -30.11 -7.76
N THR A 56 15.46 -30.46 -6.81
CA THR A 56 15.72 -31.83 -6.37
C THR A 56 14.41 -32.48 -5.90
N ASP A 57 14.19 -33.76 -6.24
CA ASP A 57 12.93 -34.54 -6.04
C ASP A 57 12.34 -34.57 -4.62
N LYS A 58 13.09 -34.09 -3.62
CA LYS A 58 12.56 -33.80 -2.27
C LYS A 58 12.71 -32.33 -2.02
N GLN A 59 11.61 -31.59 -2.09
CA GLN A 59 11.59 -30.19 -1.66
C GLN A 59 11.93 -30.17 -0.16
N PRO A 60 13.09 -29.61 0.26
CA PRO A 60 13.26 -29.30 1.67
C PRO A 60 12.14 -28.34 2.07
N PHE A 61 11.59 -28.50 3.28
CA PHE A 61 10.57 -27.61 3.80
C PHE A 61 11.08 -26.16 3.72
N GLN A 62 10.51 -25.39 2.79
CA GLN A 62 10.94 -24.03 2.50
C GLN A 62 9.96 -23.06 3.15
N VAL A 63 10.47 -22.36 4.16
CA VAL A 63 9.71 -21.42 4.99
C VAL A 63 9.47 -20.07 4.30
N ILE A 64 10.40 -19.66 3.41
CA ILE A 64 10.31 -18.40 2.68
C ILE A 64 9.77 -18.64 1.27
N GLN A 65 8.63 -18.04 0.95
CA GLN A 65 7.96 -18.17 -0.34
C GLN A 65 7.81 -16.80 -1.03
N PRO A 66 7.70 -16.73 -2.37
CA PRO A 66 7.36 -15.47 -3.04
C PRO A 66 5.96 -15.00 -2.63
N ILE A 67 5.75 -13.69 -2.56
CA ILE A 67 4.47 -13.09 -2.14
C ILE A 67 3.31 -13.58 -3.02
N ASN A 68 2.29 -14.18 -2.41
CA ASN A 68 1.12 -14.74 -3.09
C ASN A 68 1.47 -15.71 -4.24
N GLY A 69 2.65 -16.35 -4.20
CA GLY A 69 3.12 -17.25 -5.26
C GLY A 69 3.69 -16.55 -6.50
N ASP A 70 3.77 -15.21 -6.54
CA ASP A 70 4.32 -14.45 -7.67
C ASP A 70 5.75 -13.94 -7.36
N PRO A 71 6.79 -14.51 -8.01
CA PRO A 71 8.18 -14.14 -7.75
C PRO A 71 8.60 -12.82 -8.41
N PHE A 72 7.74 -12.17 -9.20
CA PHE A 72 8.06 -10.91 -9.87
C PHE A 72 7.65 -9.67 -9.07
N ILE A 73 6.96 -9.86 -7.94
CA ILE A 73 6.61 -8.80 -7.00
C ILE A 73 7.73 -8.70 -5.94
N GLY A 74 8.21 -7.50 -5.67
CA GLY A 74 9.35 -7.24 -4.76
C GLY A 74 9.04 -7.42 -3.27
N SER A 75 8.54 -8.58 -2.85
CA SER A 75 8.34 -8.97 -1.45
C SER A 75 8.32 -10.50 -1.27
N LEU A 76 8.59 -10.97 -0.05
CA LEU A 76 8.65 -12.39 0.31
C LEU A 76 7.70 -12.70 1.48
N GLU A 77 7.04 -13.85 1.41
CA GLU A 77 6.32 -14.45 2.54
C GLU A 77 7.33 -15.10 3.47
N THR A 78 7.38 -14.56 4.68
CA THR A 78 8.23 -15.03 5.77
C THR A 78 7.33 -15.25 6.99
N PRO A 79 7.78 -15.98 8.03
CA PRO A 79 7.03 -16.11 9.27
C PRO A 79 6.75 -14.77 9.96
N VAL A 80 7.52 -13.72 9.63
CA VAL A 80 7.29 -12.37 10.14
C VAL A 80 6.18 -11.66 9.35
N THR A 81 6.12 -11.85 8.03
CA THR A 81 5.17 -11.15 7.15
C THR A 81 3.83 -11.88 7.01
N SER A 82 3.84 -13.21 6.94
CA SER A 82 2.68 -14.06 6.59
C SER A 82 2.37 -15.13 7.64
N SER A 83 2.60 -14.84 8.93
CA SER A 83 2.15 -15.72 10.03
C SER A 83 0.67 -15.50 10.37
N PRO A 84 -0.11 -16.55 10.68
CA PRO A 84 -1.52 -16.42 11.08
C PRO A 84 -1.73 -15.45 12.26
N LEU A 85 -0.82 -15.45 13.24
CA LEU A 85 -0.91 -14.57 14.41
C LEU A 85 -0.66 -13.11 14.03
N VAL A 86 0.37 -12.85 13.23
CA VAL A 86 0.72 -11.48 12.81
C VAL A 86 -0.35 -10.92 11.87
N ALA A 87 -0.81 -11.73 10.91
CA ALA A 87 -1.90 -11.35 10.02
C ALA A 87 -3.18 -11.03 10.78
N TRP A 88 -3.53 -11.84 11.79
CA TRP A 88 -4.68 -11.58 12.67
C TRP A 88 -4.50 -10.28 13.47
N TYR A 89 -3.33 -10.08 14.08
CA TYR A 89 -3.04 -8.87 14.86
C TYR A 89 -3.11 -7.60 14.01
N LEU A 90 -2.43 -7.59 12.87
CA LEU A 90 -2.42 -6.46 11.93
C LEU A 90 -3.81 -6.17 11.35
N SER A 91 -4.60 -7.21 11.05
CA SER A 91 -5.96 -7.03 10.50
C SER A 91 -6.94 -6.41 11.50
N ASN A 92 -6.70 -6.58 12.80
CA ASN A 92 -7.56 -6.02 13.85
C ASN A 92 -7.18 -4.60 14.28
N LEU A 93 -5.94 -4.17 13.99
CA LEU A 93 -5.47 -2.82 14.28
C LEU A 93 -6.28 -1.76 13.50
N PRO A 94 -6.52 -0.58 14.11
CA PRO A 94 -7.33 0.48 13.50
C PRO A 94 -6.76 0.94 12.15
N ALA A 95 -5.45 0.86 11.93
CA ALA A 95 -4.80 1.21 10.67
C ALA A 95 -5.32 0.40 9.48
N TYR A 96 -5.50 -0.92 9.64
CA TYR A 96 -5.98 -1.82 8.59
C TYR A 96 -7.50 -2.08 8.67
N ARG A 97 -8.17 -1.33 9.54
CA ARG A 97 -9.60 -1.23 9.85
C ARG A 97 -10.56 -0.93 8.68
N THR A 98 -10.29 -1.32 7.43
CA THR A 98 -10.85 -0.68 6.20
C THR A 98 -12.38 -0.52 6.14
N ALA A 99 -13.15 -1.35 6.84
CA ALA A 99 -14.62 -1.30 6.85
C ALA A 99 -15.21 -0.28 7.84
N VAL A 100 -14.40 0.25 8.76
CA VAL A 100 -14.84 1.20 9.80
C VAL A 100 -14.56 2.64 9.39
N SER A 101 -15.34 3.58 9.90
CA SER A 101 -15.14 5.01 9.62
C SER A 101 -13.72 5.46 10.02
N PRO A 102 -13.06 6.29 9.20
CA PRO A 102 -11.73 6.82 9.53
C PRO A 102 -11.67 7.59 10.85
N LEU A 103 -12.77 8.25 11.25
CA LEU A 103 -12.87 8.97 12.52
C LEU A 103 -12.60 8.07 13.72
N LEU A 104 -13.29 6.93 13.81
CA LEU A 104 -13.13 5.99 14.94
C LEU A 104 -11.71 5.43 15.01
N ARG A 105 -11.11 5.14 13.84
CA ARG A 105 -9.71 4.71 13.75
C ARG A 105 -8.77 5.81 14.25
N GLY A 106 -9.02 7.05 13.87
CA GLY A 106 -8.28 8.22 14.32
C GLY A 106 -8.33 8.36 15.84
N ILE A 107 -9.50 8.18 16.45
CA ILE A 107 -9.65 8.23 17.92
C ILE A 107 -8.84 7.12 18.60
N GLU A 108 -8.93 5.88 18.14
CA GLU A 108 -8.20 4.76 18.74
C GLU A 108 -6.68 4.94 18.64
N VAL A 109 -6.19 5.37 17.47
CA VAL A 109 -4.78 5.69 17.24
C VAL A 109 -4.35 6.88 18.10
N GLY A 110 -5.13 7.96 18.11
CA GLY A 110 -4.86 9.15 18.89
C GLY A 110 -4.77 8.86 20.38
N LEU A 111 -5.73 8.10 20.92
CA LEU A 111 -5.78 7.73 22.33
C LEU A 111 -4.55 6.92 22.73
N ALA A 112 -4.20 5.89 21.95
CA ALA A 112 -3.03 5.07 22.21
C ALA A 112 -1.72 5.89 22.21
N HIS A 113 -1.54 6.77 21.21
CA HIS A 113 -0.32 7.58 21.10
C HIS A 113 -0.28 8.71 22.13
N GLY A 114 -1.42 9.36 22.40
CA GLY A 114 -1.53 10.38 23.44
C GLY A 114 -1.20 9.83 24.82
N PHE A 115 -1.71 8.65 25.15
CA PHE A 115 -1.38 7.95 26.39
C PHE A 115 0.11 7.57 26.47
N LEU A 116 0.68 7.05 25.39
CA LEU A 116 2.08 6.63 25.31
C LEU A 116 3.05 7.81 25.54
N LEU A 117 2.78 8.96 24.92
CA LEU A 117 3.70 10.10 24.90
C LEU A 117 3.87 10.75 26.27
N VAL A 118 2.88 10.69 27.15
CA VAL A 118 2.99 11.30 28.49
C VAL A 118 4.12 10.68 29.33
N GLY A 119 4.35 9.37 29.22
CA GLY A 119 5.35 8.67 30.02
C GLY A 119 6.77 9.24 29.88
N PRO A 120 7.34 9.29 28.65
CA PRO A 120 8.65 9.88 28.41
C PRO A 120 8.74 11.35 28.81
N PHE A 121 7.73 12.17 28.50
CA PHE A 121 7.78 13.62 28.82
C PHE A 121 7.73 13.91 30.31
N VAL A 122 7.01 13.11 31.10
CA VAL A 122 6.98 13.25 32.56
C VAL A 122 8.28 12.75 33.17
N LYS A 123 8.77 11.57 32.79
CA LYS A 123 9.92 10.92 33.44
C LYS A 123 11.28 11.45 32.98
N THR A 124 11.43 11.75 31.70
CA THR A 124 12.68 12.24 31.09
C THR A 124 12.61 13.71 30.70
N GLY A 125 11.57 14.42 31.16
CA GLY A 125 11.43 15.86 30.93
C GLY A 125 12.47 16.70 31.67
N PRO A 126 12.71 17.94 31.22
CA PRO A 126 13.66 18.85 31.87
C PRO A 126 13.22 19.23 33.29
N LEU A 127 11.92 19.20 33.57
CA LEU A 127 11.33 19.52 34.87
C LEU A 127 11.02 18.28 35.72
N ARG A 128 11.59 17.11 35.40
CA ARG A 128 11.31 15.83 36.08
C ARG A 128 11.57 15.82 37.60
N ASN A 129 12.47 16.69 38.08
CA ASN A 129 12.85 16.76 39.49
C ASN A 129 11.98 17.76 40.29
N THR A 130 11.01 18.42 39.66
CA THR A 130 10.12 19.37 40.33
C THR A 130 8.74 18.78 40.56
N GLU A 131 8.01 19.33 41.52
CA GLU A 131 6.62 18.95 41.80
C GLU A 131 5.67 19.18 40.59
N TYR A 132 6.09 20.01 39.64
CA TYR A 132 5.34 20.32 38.41
C TYR A 132 5.66 19.40 37.23
N ALA A 133 6.47 18.35 37.41
CA ALA A 133 6.85 17.40 36.35
C ALA A 133 5.63 16.84 35.58
N GLY A 134 4.51 16.64 36.27
CA GLY A 134 3.27 16.14 35.69
C GLY A 134 2.60 17.07 34.74
N ALA A 135 2.36 18.30 35.19
CA ALA A 135 1.72 19.33 34.39
C ALA A 135 2.60 19.73 33.20
N ALA A 136 3.92 19.84 33.41
CA ALA A 136 4.86 20.14 32.35
C ALA A 136 4.92 19.01 31.30
N GLY A 137 4.98 17.76 31.74
CA GLY A 137 5.04 16.60 30.85
C GLY A 137 3.77 16.37 30.06
N SER A 138 2.58 16.55 30.67
CA SER A 138 1.30 16.43 29.97
C SER A 138 1.07 17.58 28.98
N LEU A 139 1.46 18.81 29.33
CA LEU A 139 1.39 19.95 28.42
C LEU A 139 2.32 19.76 27.21
N ALA A 140 3.55 19.29 27.44
CA ALA A 140 4.49 18.99 26.35
C ALA A 140 3.97 17.86 25.43
N ALA A 141 3.40 16.80 26.00
CA ALA A 141 2.79 15.73 25.23
C ALA A 141 1.58 16.22 24.40
N ALA A 142 0.72 17.06 24.98
CA ALA A 142 -0.40 17.67 24.26
C ALA A 142 0.09 18.56 23.11
N GLY A 143 1.14 19.36 23.32
CA GLY A 143 1.79 20.15 22.27
C GLY A 143 2.31 19.28 21.13
N LEU A 144 2.93 18.14 21.44
CA LEU A 144 3.41 17.20 20.41
C LEU A 144 2.24 16.57 19.62
N VAL A 145 1.13 16.23 20.29
CA VAL A 145 -0.10 15.75 19.62
C VAL A 145 -0.65 16.81 18.65
N VAL A 146 -0.65 18.09 19.04
CA VAL A 146 -1.07 19.20 18.16
C VAL A 146 -0.18 19.28 16.92
N ILE A 147 1.15 19.23 17.11
CA ILE A 147 2.11 19.27 15.99
C ILE A 147 1.89 18.08 15.05
N LEU A 148 1.76 16.87 15.58
CA LEU A 148 1.46 15.68 14.78
C LEU A 148 0.13 15.84 14.03
N SER A 149 -0.90 16.37 14.67
CA SER A 149 -2.19 16.60 14.02
C SER A 149 -2.06 17.55 12.83
N ILE A 150 -1.24 18.60 12.93
CA ILE A 150 -0.93 19.51 11.83
C ILE A 150 -0.13 18.80 10.73
N CYS A 151 0.83 17.93 11.08
CA CYS A 151 1.55 17.12 10.09
C CYS A 151 0.59 16.20 9.32
N LEU A 152 -0.39 15.60 10.00
CA LEU A 152 -1.41 14.78 9.36
C LEU A 152 -2.31 15.61 8.45
N THR A 153 -2.75 16.80 8.86
CA THR A 153 -3.58 17.66 7.98
C THR A 153 -2.81 18.12 6.75
N MET A 154 -1.54 18.51 6.91
CA MET A 154 -0.65 18.87 5.79
C MET A 154 -0.47 17.69 4.83
N TYR A 155 -0.28 16.47 5.33
CA TYR A 155 -0.22 15.27 4.51
C TYR A 155 -1.53 15.04 3.75
N GLY A 156 -2.68 15.25 4.40
CA GLY A 156 -3.99 15.13 3.76
C GLY A 156 -4.17 16.06 2.58
N ILE A 157 -3.79 17.33 2.76
CA ILE A 157 -3.88 18.38 1.72
C ILE A 157 -2.90 18.10 0.57
N ALA A 158 -1.69 17.62 0.86
CA ALA A 158 -0.68 17.34 -0.15
C ALA A 158 -0.96 16.05 -0.94
N SER A 159 -1.58 15.06 -0.30
CA SER A 159 -1.72 13.70 -0.88
C SER A 159 -3.08 13.47 -1.55
N PHE A 160 -4.16 14.11 -1.07
CA PHE A 160 -5.51 13.85 -1.56
C PHE A 160 -6.13 15.12 -2.15
N LYS A 161 -6.65 15.00 -3.37
CA LYS A 161 -7.45 16.05 -4.01
C LYS A 161 -8.93 15.79 -3.77
N GLU A 162 -9.71 16.86 -3.65
CA GLU A 162 -11.16 16.78 -3.52
C GLU A 162 -11.78 16.15 -4.78
N GLY A 163 -12.54 15.07 -4.60
CA GLY A 163 -13.24 14.36 -5.69
C GLY A 163 -12.51 13.17 -6.32
N GLU A 164 -11.26 12.88 -5.93
CA GLU A 164 -10.57 11.67 -6.37
C GLU A 164 -11.07 10.40 -5.64
N PRO A 165 -11.26 9.27 -6.35
CA PRO A 165 -11.61 8.01 -5.73
C PRO A 165 -10.45 7.50 -4.85
N SER A 166 -10.79 6.68 -3.85
CA SER A 166 -9.80 6.15 -2.90
C SER A 166 -8.64 5.44 -3.61
N THR A 167 -7.41 5.85 -3.28
CA THR A 167 -6.16 5.27 -3.82
C THR A 167 -5.85 3.88 -3.25
N ALA A 168 -6.68 3.39 -2.33
CA ALA A 168 -6.39 2.16 -1.61
C ALA A 168 -6.62 0.93 -2.50
N PRO A 169 -5.82 -0.14 -2.33
CA PRO A 169 -6.00 -1.37 -3.09
C PRO A 169 -7.39 -1.95 -2.85
N SER A 170 -8.16 -2.03 -3.93
CA SER A 170 -9.52 -2.59 -3.94
C SER A 170 -9.55 -4.11 -4.11
N LEU A 171 -8.41 -4.78 -3.99
CA LEU A 171 -8.28 -6.24 -4.10
C LEU A 171 -7.69 -6.81 -2.81
N THR A 172 -8.30 -7.89 -2.31
CA THR A 172 -7.70 -8.70 -1.25
C THR A 172 -6.59 -9.59 -1.80
N LEU A 173 -5.75 -10.14 -0.92
CA LEU A 173 -4.70 -11.10 -1.29
C LEU A 173 -5.28 -12.32 -2.06
N THR A 174 -6.52 -12.70 -1.75
CA THR A 174 -7.27 -13.78 -2.42
C THR A 174 -7.97 -13.33 -3.72
N GLY A 175 -7.68 -12.13 -4.23
CA GLY A 175 -8.28 -11.58 -5.46
C GLY A 175 -9.74 -11.13 -5.36
N ARG A 176 -10.33 -11.03 -4.17
CA ARG A 176 -11.71 -10.52 -4.04
C ARG A 176 -11.71 -9.00 -4.15
N LYS A 177 -12.69 -8.46 -4.88
CA LYS A 177 -12.98 -7.02 -4.87
C LYS A 177 -13.43 -6.62 -3.47
N LYS A 178 -12.71 -5.68 -2.89
CA LYS A 178 -12.92 -5.07 -1.58
C LYS A 178 -13.23 -3.60 -1.79
N GLU A 179 -14.12 -3.04 -0.98
CA GLU A 179 -14.32 -1.59 -0.94
C GLU A 179 -12.97 -0.91 -0.65
N ALA A 180 -12.60 0.03 -1.52
CA ALA A 180 -11.39 0.81 -1.34
C ALA A 180 -11.49 1.57 -0.01
N ASP A 181 -10.39 1.62 0.74
CA ASP A 181 -10.39 2.22 2.07
C ASP A 181 -10.79 3.69 2.00
N LYS A 182 -11.90 4.03 2.67
CA LYS A 182 -12.43 5.40 2.75
C LYS A 182 -11.40 6.37 3.37
N LEU A 183 -10.41 5.85 4.10
CA LEU A 183 -9.32 6.63 4.69
C LEU A 183 -8.43 7.32 3.64
N GLN A 184 -8.24 6.72 2.46
CA GLN A 184 -7.43 7.32 1.38
C GLN A 184 -8.26 8.25 0.48
N THR A 185 -9.10 9.07 1.11
CA THR A 185 -9.85 10.14 0.45
C THR A 185 -9.63 11.44 1.22
N ALA A 186 -9.78 12.60 0.59
CA ALA A 186 -9.60 13.89 1.26
C ALA A 186 -10.54 14.04 2.47
N GLU A 187 -11.81 13.67 2.31
CA GLU A 187 -12.81 13.72 3.38
C GLU A 187 -12.49 12.72 4.51
N GLY A 188 -12.15 11.48 4.16
CA GLY A 188 -11.81 10.44 5.14
C GLY A 188 -10.54 10.75 5.93
N TRP A 189 -9.51 11.32 5.28
CA TRP A 189 -8.29 11.74 5.95
C TRP A 189 -8.51 12.94 6.88
N GLY A 190 -9.36 13.88 6.48
CA GLY A 190 -9.81 14.97 7.35
C GLY A 190 -10.48 14.45 8.63
N GLN A 191 -11.43 13.52 8.49
CA GLN A 191 -12.08 12.86 9.64
C GLN A 191 -11.08 12.08 10.52
N PHE A 192 -10.10 11.41 9.91
CA PHE A 192 -9.04 10.70 10.64
C PHE A 192 -8.17 11.65 11.47
N SER A 193 -7.71 12.76 10.88
CA SER A 193 -6.91 13.77 11.58
C SER A 193 -7.66 14.42 12.75
N GLY A 194 -8.95 14.72 12.57
CA GLY A 194 -9.82 15.22 13.64
C GLY A 194 -10.00 14.19 14.77
N GLY A 195 -10.21 12.92 14.41
CA GLY A 195 -10.25 11.81 15.37
C GLY A 195 -8.93 11.64 16.13
N PHE A 196 -7.78 11.74 15.45
CA PHE A 196 -6.45 11.66 16.06
C PHE A 196 -6.21 12.80 17.06
N PHE A 197 -6.58 14.03 16.70
CA PHE A 197 -6.45 15.17 17.61
C PHE A 197 -7.29 14.98 18.89
N PHE A 198 -8.58 14.66 18.72
CA PHE A 198 -9.49 14.43 19.85
C PHE A 198 -9.05 13.24 20.72
N GLY A 199 -8.68 12.12 20.09
CA GLY A 199 -8.15 10.94 20.76
C GLY A 199 -6.83 11.23 21.49
N GLY A 200 -5.92 11.99 20.87
CA GLY A 200 -4.62 12.32 21.44
C GLY A 200 -4.73 13.20 22.69
N VAL A 201 -5.52 14.28 22.63
CA VAL A 201 -5.73 15.16 23.79
C VAL A 201 -6.43 14.41 24.92
N SER A 202 -7.46 13.61 24.61
CA SER A 202 -8.14 12.79 25.62
C SER A 202 -7.23 11.72 26.23
N GLY A 203 -6.35 11.09 25.44
CA GLY A 203 -5.35 10.13 25.92
C GLY A 203 -4.32 10.76 26.86
N VAL A 204 -3.87 11.98 26.57
CA VAL A 204 -2.96 12.75 27.45
C VAL A 204 -3.65 13.10 28.78
N ILE A 205 -4.90 13.57 28.73
CA ILE A 205 -5.68 13.88 29.93
C ILE A 205 -5.88 12.62 30.78
N TRP A 206 -6.18 11.48 30.14
CA TRP A 206 -6.36 10.22 30.84
C TRP A 206 -5.07 9.72 31.52
N ALA A 207 -3.93 9.82 30.84
CA ALA A 207 -2.63 9.51 31.43
C ALA A 207 -2.31 10.40 32.63
N TYR A 208 -2.57 11.71 32.52
CA TYR A 208 -2.41 12.65 33.64
C TYR A 208 -3.32 12.29 34.82
N PHE A 209 -4.58 11.95 34.56
CA PHE A 209 -5.54 11.54 35.59
C PHE A 209 -5.08 10.28 36.33
N LEU A 210 -4.59 9.25 35.62
CA LEU A 210 -4.11 8.02 36.22
C LEU A 210 -2.85 8.23 37.09
N LEU A 211 -1.94 9.10 36.66
CA LEU A 211 -0.69 9.37 37.37
C LEU A 211 -0.89 10.26 38.61
N TYR A 212 -1.74 11.29 38.51
CA TYR A 212 -1.83 12.34 39.55
C TYR A 212 -3.10 12.29 40.40
N VAL A 213 -4.22 11.74 39.90
CA VAL A 213 -5.48 11.66 40.66
C VAL A 213 -5.65 10.30 41.32
N LEU A 214 -5.51 9.22 40.55
CA LEU A 214 -5.61 7.85 41.08
C LEU A 214 -4.35 7.41 41.83
N ASN A 215 -3.21 8.10 41.61
CA ASN A 215 -1.95 7.94 42.36
C ASN A 215 -1.55 6.46 42.54
N LEU A 216 -1.70 5.69 41.46
CA LEU A 216 -1.37 4.27 41.43
C LEU A 216 0.14 4.10 41.58
N PRO A 217 0.63 2.99 42.20
CA PRO A 217 2.04 2.74 42.44
C PRO A 217 2.78 2.36 41.15
N TYR A 218 2.84 3.31 40.21
CA TYR A 218 3.57 3.17 38.96
C TYR A 218 5.00 3.68 39.12
N PHE A 219 5.93 3.00 38.47
CA PHE A 219 7.38 3.30 38.45
C PHE A 219 7.75 4.63 37.75
N VAL A 220 6.74 5.47 37.48
CA VAL A 220 6.85 6.77 36.82
C VAL A 220 6.97 7.90 37.86
N LYS A 221 6.68 7.60 39.13
CA LYS A 221 6.86 8.49 40.27
C LYS A 221 8.30 8.54 40.75
#